data_AF-A0A4P7NM53-F1
#
_entry.id   AF-A0A4P7NM53-F1
#
_cell.length_a   1.000
_cell.length_b   1.000
_cell.length_c   1.000
_cell.angle_alpha   90.00
_cell.angle_beta   90.00
_cell.angle_gamma   90.00
#
_symmetry.space_group_name_H-M   'P 1'
#
loop_
_entity.id
_entity.type
_entity.pdbx_description
1 polymer ?
#
loop_
_entity_poly.entity_id
_entity_poly.type
_entity_poly.pdbx_seq_one_letter_code
_entity_poly.pdbx_strand_id
1 'polypeptide(L)'
;MFKRSFRSKDAGASGGMDTQHRVDKSSRLTRKGGAGGGSSSSGRDQQKLSKLQRSFSTKKEEPARASAKSLAPSPIVTLAVGEEGRLFAAHEDVLSQSPFFEELCRGQYLEAQSKRISLPEEEPEVFSGVLEYLYKGDYYPRLLHNKHRNSWELEDSNATTSRRTTPQTSPNPNENNRGGRASGGGNRYQPVEATVYVAGEGQHVLRDTAIYCAAGRYGLEELQRLALRKQGLQSGIDVGTILRSARYCYAHTPDSDSRLRAHYLALIIRCRRTFKRSGTMQAEMERGGEGSKMFFDLFVAMCNHLDEVIEDGNAGSPRLI
;
A
#
# COMPACT_ATOMS: atom_id res chain seq x y z
N MET A 1 20.38 69.43 14.97
CA MET A 1 21.44 68.48 14.55
C MET A 1 20.94 67.78 13.28
N PHE A 2 21.17 68.37 12.09
CA PHE A 2 22.18 67.96 11.06
C PHE A 2 22.12 66.44 10.77
N LYS A 3 21.85 65.89 9.56
CA LYS A 3 21.79 66.29 8.13
C LYS A 3 20.85 65.28 7.41
N ARG A 4 19.83 65.68 6.61
CA ARG A 4 19.81 65.87 5.12
C ARG A 4 20.55 64.76 4.33
N SER A 5 20.07 64.18 3.21
CA SER A 5 18.85 64.31 2.40
C SER A 5 18.97 63.50 1.09
N PHE A 6 17.82 63.24 0.40
CA PHE A 6 17.63 63.15 -1.07
C PHE A 6 18.31 61.98 -1.83
N ARG A 7 17.89 61.50 -3.02
CA ARG A 7 16.67 61.49 -3.86
C ARG A 7 17.07 60.67 -5.11
N SER A 8 16.08 60.07 -5.77
CA SER A 8 16.14 59.24 -6.99
C SER A 8 16.49 60.01 -8.30
N LYS A 9 16.75 59.22 -9.38
CA LYS A 9 16.82 59.47 -10.85
C LYS A 9 18.21 59.66 -11.49
N ASP A 10 18.55 59.13 -12.69
CA ASP A 10 17.77 58.79 -13.92
C ASP A 10 18.48 57.74 -14.84
N ALA A 11 17.69 57.12 -15.74
CA ALA A 11 17.89 56.64 -17.15
C ALA A 11 19.21 55.95 -17.61
N GLY A 12 19.26 54.94 -18.51
CA GLY A 12 18.31 54.25 -19.39
C GLY A 12 19.07 53.36 -20.41
N ALA A 13 18.32 52.47 -21.11
CA ALA A 13 18.60 51.81 -22.40
C ALA A 13 19.27 50.40 -22.50
N SER A 14 18.42 49.42 -22.84
CA SER A 14 18.45 48.46 -23.98
C SER A 14 19.48 47.33 -24.15
N GLY A 15 18.95 46.13 -24.46
CA GLY A 15 19.58 44.98 -25.14
C GLY A 15 20.00 43.87 -24.16
N GLY A 16 19.62 42.60 -24.25
CA GLY A 16 19.12 41.78 -25.35
C GLY A 16 19.90 40.46 -25.35
N MET A 17 19.17 39.34 -25.34
CA MET A 17 19.58 37.98 -25.77
C MET A 17 20.21 37.00 -24.77
N ASP A 18 19.55 35.84 -24.74
CA ASP A 18 19.88 34.53 -24.16
C ASP A 18 21.24 33.95 -24.57
N THR A 19 21.79 33.03 -23.76
CA THR A 19 22.33 31.77 -24.32
C THR A 19 22.44 30.63 -23.31
N GLN A 20 21.87 29.50 -23.73
CA GLN A 20 21.96 28.17 -23.13
C GLN A 20 23.41 27.65 -23.14
N HIS A 21 23.80 26.89 -22.12
CA HIS A 21 25.03 26.09 -22.15
C HIS A 21 24.70 24.61 -21.97
N ARG A 22 24.88 23.84 -23.04
CA ARG A 22 24.79 22.38 -23.10
C ARG A 22 25.82 21.92 -24.13
N VAL A 23 26.82 21.13 -23.74
CA VAL A 23 27.61 20.30 -24.66
C VAL A 23 28.30 19.16 -23.92
N ASP A 24 28.26 18.02 -24.58
CA ASP A 24 28.76 16.68 -24.24
C ASP A 24 30.09 16.37 -24.95
N LYS A 25 30.75 15.31 -24.45
CA LYS A 25 31.55 14.28 -25.17
C LYS A 25 33.00 14.52 -25.65
N SER A 26 33.87 13.66 -25.09
CA SER A 26 34.69 12.61 -25.74
C SER A 26 36.12 12.88 -26.26
N SER A 27 37.02 12.08 -25.66
CA SER A 27 38.11 11.22 -26.22
C SER A 27 39.21 11.79 -27.12
N ARG A 28 40.47 11.46 -26.75
CA ARG A 28 41.48 10.99 -27.71
C ARG A 28 42.61 10.19 -27.09
N LEU A 29 42.91 9.08 -27.76
CA LEU A 29 44.05 8.16 -27.58
C LEU A 29 45.29 8.68 -28.34
N THR A 30 46.49 8.32 -27.90
CA THR A 30 47.70 8.29 -28.75
C THR A 30 48.53 7.02 -28.51
N ARG A 31 48.84 6.32 -29.60
CA ARG A 31 49.70 5.12 -29.72
C ARG A 31 51.11 5.50 -30.19
N LYS A 32 52.13 4.71 -29.78
CA LYS A 32 53.37 4.32 -30.52
C LYS A 32 54.06 3.25 -29.64
N GLY A 33 54.39 2.00 -30.00
CA GLY A 33 55.06 1.40 -31.18
C GLY A 33 56.59 1.50 -30.98
N GLY A 34 57.45 0.47 -30.90
CA GLY A 34 57.39 -0.99 -30.98
C GLY A 34 58.77 -1.62 -30.60
N ALA A 35 58.85 -2.97 -30.63
CA ALA A 35 59.97 -3.96 -30.68
C ALA A 35 61.44 -3.54 -30.43
N GLY A 36 62.37 -4.34 -29.86
CA GLY A 36 62.43 -5.75 -29.42
C GLY A 36 63.90 -6.15 -29.13
N GLY A 37 64.14 -7.29 -28.45
CA GLY A 37 65.39 -8.06 -28.52
C GLY A 37 66.36 -8.08 -27.31
N GLY A 38 66.34 -9.18 -26.54
CA GLY A 38 67.52 -10.06 -26.34
C GLY A 38 68.61 -9.78 -25.28
N SER A 39 68.64 -10.64 -24.25
CA SER A 39 69.81 -11.30 -23.61
C SER A 39 70.51 -10.72 -22.35
N SER A 40 70.35 -11.48 -21.26
CA SER A 40 71.36 -11.92 -20.26
C SER A 40 72.17 -10.92 -19.42
N SER A 41 71.91 -10.91 -18.11
CA SER A 41 72.75 -11.57 -17.07
C SER A 41 72.86 -10.79 -15.74
N SER A 42 72.85 -11.58 -14.65
CA SER A 42 73.54 -11.35 -13.38
C SER A 42 73.05 -10.27 -12.40
N GLY A 43 72.54 -10.75 -11.25
CA GLY A 43 73.17 -10.39 -9.97
C GLY A 43 72.33 -9.59 -8.97
N ARG A 44 71.90 -10.30 -7.91
CA ARG A 44 71.64 -9.83 -6.53
C ARG A 44 70.36 -9.03 -6.27
N ASP A 45 69.41 -9.68 -5.58
CA ASP A 45 68.89 -9.21 -4.28
C ASP A 45 67.90 -10.23 -3.69
N GLN A 46 68.44 -11.29 -3.06
CA GLN A 46 67.69 -12.14 -2.13
C GLN A 46 67.59 -11.42 -0.77
N GLN A 47 66.65 -10.48 -0.61
CA GLN A 47 66.27 -10.02 0.74
C GLN A 47 64.89 -9.33 0.87
N LYS A 48 63.96 -9.50 -0.09
CA LYS A 48 62.60 -8.94 0.01
C LYS A 48 61.46 -9.92 -0.33
N LEU A 49 61.54 -11.16 0.12
CA LEU A 49 60.45 -12.17 0.00
C LEU A 49 60.00 -12.78 1.34
N SER A 50 60.17 -12.08 2.46
CA SER A 50 59.69 -12.54 3.78
C SER A 50 58.51 -11.73 4.33
N LYS A 51 57.83 -10.92 3.50
CA LYS A 51 56.69 -10.08 3.94
C LYS A 51 55.35 -10.34 3.22
N LEU A 52 55.22 -11.43 2.46
CA LEU A 52 53.97 -11.77 1.77
C LEU A 52 53.48 -13.21 1.98
N GLN A 53 53.87 -13.86 3.09
CA GLN A 53 53.43 -15.25 3.38
C GLN A 53 53.12 -15.54 4.85
N ARG A 54 52.90 -14.51 5.67
CA ARG A 54 52.44 -14.68 7.06
C ARG A 54 51.24 -13.79 7.38
N SER A 55 50.17 -14.00 6.62
CA SER A 55 48.80 -13.66 7.01
C SER A 55 47.83 -14.74 6.54
N PHE A 56 48.24 -16.01 6.72
CA PHE A 56 47.33 -17.13 6.89
C PHE A 56 47.37 -17.49 8.39
N SER A 57 46.20 -17.75 8.97
CA SER A 57 45.92 -17.86 10.42
C SER A 57 45.70 -16.51 11.10
N THR A 58 44.48 -15.99 11.04
CA THR A 58 43.52 -15.93 12.16
C THR A 58 42.33 -15.07 11.73
N LYS A 59 41.32 -15.66 11.10
CA LYS A 59 39.96 -15.09 11.11
C LYS A 59 38.98 -16.24 11.26
N LYS A 60 38.35 -16.24 12.44
CA LYS A 60 37.27 -17.09 12.90
C LYS A 60 36.18 -17.12 11.83
N GLU A 61 35.86 -18.31 11.35
CA GLU A 61 34.71 -18.56 10.50
C GLU A 61 33.43 -18.39 11.33
N GLU A 62 32.79 -17.24 11.19
CA GLU A 62 31.35 -17.10 11.39
C GLU A 62 30.66 -17.73 10.17
N PRO A 63 29.68 -18.64 10.30
CA PRO A 63 28.99 -19.16 9.14
C PRO A 63 28.11 -18.04 8.59
N ALA A 64 28.61 -17.34 7.58
CA ALA A 64 27.79 -16.57 6.68
C ALA A 64 26.78 -17.54 6.07
N ARG A 65 25.52 -17.47 6.53
CA ARG A 65 24.39 -18.19 5.98
C ARG A 65 24.11 -17.63 4.58
N ALA A 66 24.97 -18.00 3.62
CA ALA A 66 24.66 -17.91 2.22
C ALA A 66 23.37 -18.70 2.03
N SER A 67 22.30 -18.00 1.66
CA SER A 67 21.01 -18.60 1.35
C SER A 67 21.20 -19.49 0.12
N ALA A 68 21.61 -20.74 0.37
CA ALA A 68 21.49 -21.81 -0.58
C ALA A 68 20.00 -21.95 -0.83
N LYS A 69 19.52 -21.40 -1.96
CA LYS A 69 18.16 -21.66 -2.44
C LYS A 69 18.04 -23.18 -2.53
N SER A 70 17.31 -23.77 -1.59
CA SER A 70 17.04 -25.20 -1.60
C SER A 70 16.35 -25.52 -2.91
N LEU A 71 16.86 -26.49 -3.66
CA LEU A 71 16.20 -26.96 -4.88
C LEU A 71 14.89 -27.73 -4.60
N ALA A 72 14.59 -28.00 -3.32
CA ALA A 72 13.32 -28.58 -2.91
C ALA A 72 12.22 -27.49 -2.85
N PRO A 73 10.98 -27.81 -3.26
CA PRO A 73 9.85 -26.90 -3.08
C PRO A 73 9.70 -26.54 -1.61
N SER A 74 9.43 -25.26 -1.35
CA SER A 74 9.16 -24.73 -0.01
C SER A 74 8.05 -25.56 0.66
N PRO A 75 8.20 -25.96 1.93
CA PRO A 75 7.18 -26.74 2.62
C PRO A 75 5.83 -26.02 2.64
N ILE A 76 4.75 -26.79 2.56
CA ILE A 76 3.39 -26.26 2.66
C ILE A 76 2.95 -26.26 4.13
N VAL A 77 2.48 -25.11 4.59
CA VAL A 77 1.86 -24.89 5.91
C VAL A 77 0.36 -24.80 5.72
N THR A 78 -0.40 -25.45 6.62
CA THR A 78 -1.86 -25.35 6.64
C THR A 78 -2.28 -24.29 7.65
N LEU A 79 -3.12 -23.33 7.24
CA LEU A 79 -3.72 -22.35 8.12
C LEU A 79 -5.22 -22.62 8.25
N ALA A 80 -5.74 -22.61 9.47
CA ALA A 80 -7.18 -22.63 9.75
C ALA A 80 -7.62 -21.22 10.14
N VAL A 81 -8.49 -20.61 9.33
CA VAL A 81 -8.84 -19.19 9.41
C VAL A 81 -10.34 -19.00 9.65
N GLY A 82 -10.68 -18.07 10.53
CA GLY A 82 -12.05 -17.76 10.93
C GLY A 82 -12.63 -18.75 11.93
N GLU A 83 -13.82 -18.46 12.44
CA GLU A 83 -14.52 -19.27 13.45
C GLU A 83 -14.79 -20.70 12.96
N GLU A 84 -15.11 -20.86 11.67
CA GLU A 84 -15.33 -22.17 11.03
C GLU A 84 -14.02 -22.90 10.71
N GLY A 85 -12.87 -22.25 10.87
CA GLY A 85 -11.55 -22.84 10.61
C GLY A 85 -11.31 -23.19 9.15
N ARG A 86 -11.76 -22.35 8.21
CA ARG A 86 -11.56 -22.54 6.77
C ARG A 86 -10.07 -22.72 6.47
N LEU A 87 -9.74 -23.80 5.76
CA LEU A 87 -8.36 -24.20 5.53
C LEU A 87 -7.75 -23.47 4.33
N PHE A 88 -6.56 -22.94 4.53
CA PHE A 88 -5.68 -22.39 3.50
C PHE A 88 -4.36 -23.17 3.49
N ALA A 89 -3.82 -23.41 2.30
CA ALA A 89 -2.49 -23.99 2.12
C ALA A 89 -1.57 -22.93 1.51
N ALA A 90 -0.43 -22.67 2.15
CA ALA A 90 0.54 -21.68 1.69
C ALA A 90 1.97 -22.19 1.85
N HIS A 91 2.87 -21.71 1.00
CA HIS A 91 4.28 -22.06 1.11
C HIS A 91 4.94 -21.27 2.26
N GLU A 92 5.82 -21.94 3.00
CA GLU A 92 6.49 -21.38 4.18
C GLU A 92 7.31 -20.13 3.83
N ASP A 93 8.05 -20.15 2.72
CA ASP A 93 8.79 -19.01 2.16
C ASP A 93 7.88 -17.81 1.80
N VAL A 94 6.68 -18.06 1.30
CA VAL A 94 5.70 -17.02 1.00
C VAL A 94 5.19 -16.38 2.28
N LEU A 95 4.83 -17.19 3.29
CA LEU A 95 4.40 -16.71 4.60
C LEU A 95 5.50 -15.94 5.33
N SER A 96 6.76 -16.37 5.18
CA SER A 96 7.93 -15.75 5.84
C SER A 96 8.23 -14.32 5.36
N GLN A 97 7.53 -13.81 4.35
CA GLN A 97 7.56 -12.38 4.02
C GLN A 97 6.89 -11.51 5.09
N SER A 98 6.02 -12.10 5.92
CA SER A 98 5.45 -11.46 7.11
C SER A 98 6.30 -11.83 8.33
N PRO A 99 6.80 -10.85 9.11
CA PRO A 99 7.53 -11.12 10.35
C PRO A 99 6.71 -11.97 11.34
N PHE A 100 5.41 -11.74 11.41
CA PHE A 100 4.48 -12.49 12.25
C PHE A 100 4.44 -13.98 11.87
N PHE A 101 4.26 -14.29 10.58
CA PHE A 101 4.22 -15.68 10.15
C PHE A 101 5.59 -16.34 10.13
N GLU A 102 6.67 -15.60 9.89
CA GLU A 102 8.04 -16.11 10.00
C GLU A 102 8.31 -16.67 11.41
N GLU A 103 7.92 -15.92 12.45
CA GLU A 103 8.08 -16.34 13.84
C GLU A 103 7.25 -17.59 14.15
N LEU A 104 6.00 -17.65 13.70
CA LEU A 104 5.14 -18.83 13.86
C LEU A 104 5.68 -20.07 13.16
N CYS A 105 6.19 -19.92 11.93
CA CYS A 105 6.78 -21.04 11.18
C CYS A 105 8.05 -21.54 11.86
N ARG A 106 8.87 -20.64 12.41
CA ARG A 106 10.08 -20.99 13.15
C ARG A 106 9.78 -21.72 14.47
N GLY A 107 8.76 -21.27 15.20
CA GLY A 107 8.32 -21.90 16.45
C GLY A 107 7.84 -23.34 16.28
N GLN A 108 7.14 -23.63 15.17
CA GLN A 108 6.63 -24.96 14.87
C GLN A 108 7.71 -26.01 14.58
N TYR A 109 8.94 -25.61 14.22
CA TYR A 109 10.03 -26.57 14.05
C TYR A 109 10.44 -27.23 15.38
N LEU A 110 10.13 -26.60 16.52
CA LEU A 110 10.44 -27.10 17.85
C LEU A 110 9.37 -28.07 18.38
N GLU A 111 8.13 -27.97 17.89
CA GLU A 111 7.01 -28.85 18.26
C GLU A 111 6.74 -29.84 17.13
N ALA A 112 7.16 -31.10 17.31
CA ALA A 112 7.16 -32.16 16.29
C ALA A 112 5.78 -32.61 15.77
N GLN A 113 4.69 -31.88 16.04
CA GLN A 113 3.33 -32.24 15.67
C GLN A 113 2.73 -31.20 14.73
N SER A 114 2.64 -31.54 13.44
CA SER A 114 1.79 -30.91 12.41
C SER A 114 1.90 -29.38 12.24
N LYS A 115 2.43 -28.94 11.09
CA LYS A 115 2.52 -27.53 10.66
C LYS A 115 1.14 -26.85 10.44
N ARG A 116 0.41 -26.58 11.52
CA ARG A 116 -0.93 -25.95 11.48
C ARG A 116 -0.94 -24.65 12.27
N ILE A 117 -1.23 -23.54 11.58
CA ILE A 117 -1.44 -22.22 12.19
C ILE A 117 -2.95 -22.01 12.34
N SER A 118 -3.40 -21.50 13.49
CA SER A 118 -4.82 -21.17 13.73
C SER A 118 -4.98 -19.65 13.86
N LEU A 119 -5.92 -19.08 13.11
CA LEU A 119 -6.26 -17.66 13.08
C LEU A 119 -7.79 -17.49 13.25
N PRO A 120 -8.34 -17.77 14.44
CA PRO A 120 -9.79 -17.78 14.65
C PRO A 120 -10.43 -16.39 14.54
N GLU A 121 -9.67 -15.34 14.85
CA GLU A 121 -10.12 -13.93 14.83
C GLU A 121 -10.03 -13.27 13.44
N GLU A 122 -9.45 -13.96 12.46
CA GLU A 122 -9.27 -13.40 11.12
C GLU A 122 -10.36 -13.88 10.16
N GLU A 123 -10.86 -12.98 9.33
CA GLU A 123 -11.88 -13.32 8.34
C GLU A 123 -11.25 -14.01 7.12
N PRO A 124 -11.80 -15.13 6.62
CA PRO A 124 -11.23 -15.83 5.47
C PRO A 124 -11.09 -14.96 4.22
N GLU A 125 -12.02 -14.04 3.97
CA GLU A 125 -12.02 -13.12 2.82
C GLU A 125 -10.93 -12.04 2.94
N VAL A 126 -10.59 -11.67 4.18
CA VAL A 126 -9.49 -10.74 4.50
C VAL A 126 -8.16 -11.48 4.34
N PHE A 127 -8.02 -12.65 4.97
CA PHE A 127 -6.82 -13.47 4.84
C PHE A 127 -6.55 -13.90 3.40
N SER A 128 -7.60 -14.20 2.62
CA SER A 128 -7.46 -14.47 1.19
C SER A 128 -6.82 -13.29 0.44
N GLY A 129 -7.16 -12.04 0.81
CA GLY A 129 -6.53 -10.85 0.24
C GLY A 129 -5.08 -10.69 0.67
N VAL A 130 -4.78 -10.92 1.95
CA VAL A 130 -3.42 -10.92 2.48
C VAL A 130 -2.55 -11.96 1.77
N LEU A 131 -3.04 -13.20 1.65
CA LEU A 131 -2.31 -14.29 1.02
C LEU A 131 -2.08 -14.01 -0.46
N GLU A 132 -3.07 -13.49 -1.18
CA GLU A 132 -2.91 -13.09 -2.58
C GLU A 132 -1.81 -12.03 -2.73
N TYR A 133 -1.79 -11.03 -1.85
CA TYR A 133 -0.72 -10.03 -1.80
C TYR A 133 0.65 -10.66 -1.58
N LEU A 134 0.79 -11.61 -0.65
CA LEU A 134 2.07 -12.27 -0.42
C LEU A 134 2.59 -13.02 -1.67
N TYR A 135 1.70 -13.55 -2.51
CA TYR A 135 2.10 -14.21 -3.76
C TYR A 135 2.38 -13.24 -4.91
N LYS A 136 1.63 -12.13 -5.01
CA LYS A 136 1.57 -11.32 -6.24
C LYS A 136 2.00 -9.86 -6.06
N GLY A 137 2.19 -9.40 -4.83
CA GLY A 137 2.39 -8.00 -4.47
C GLY A 137 1.13 -7.12 -4.61
N ASP A 138 -0.02 -7.72 -4.91
CA ASP A 138 -1.32 -7.06 -5.03
C ASP A 138 -2.43 -8.06 -4.68
N TYR A 139 -3.62 -7.57 -4.34
CA TYR A 139 -4.82 -8.38 -4.08
C TYR A 139 -6.01 -7.87 -4.87
N TYR A 140 -6.91 -8.76 -5.28
CA TYR A 140 -8.06 -8.37 -6.10
C TYR A 140 -9.04 -7.44 -5.35
N PRO A 141 -9.64 -6.43 -6.03
CA PRO A 141 -9.42 -6.03 -7.44
C PRO A 141 -8.10 -5.28 -7.60
N ARG A 142 -7.34 -5.58 -8.67
CA ARG A 142 -5.98 -5.05 -8.84
C ARG A 142 -5.96 -3.55 -9.04
N LEU A 143 -4.84 -2.94 -8.65
CA LEU A 143 -4.62 -1.52 -8.81
C LEU A 143 -3.95 -1.23 -10.16
N LEU A 144 -4.68 -0.59 -11.07
CA LEU A 144 -4.26 -0.36 -12.46
C LEU A 144 -3.91 1.11 -12.70
N HIS A 145 -2.79 1.36 -13.38
CA HIS A 145 -2.41 2.72 -13.81
C HIS A 145 -2.93 2.97 -15.21
N ASN A 146 -3.90 3.88 -15.30
CA ASN A 146 -4.38 4.41 -16.56
C ASN A 146 -3.39 5.44 -17.10
N LYS A 147 -2.51 5.00 -18.01
CA LYS A 147 -1.47 5.86 -18.60
C LYS A 147 -2.04 7.05 -19.37
N HIS A 148 -3.22 6.90 -19.98
CA HIS A 148 -3.84 7.96 -20.78
C HIS A 148 -4.35 9.13 -19.93
N ARG A 149 -4.89 8.82 -18.75
CA ARG A 149 -5.42 9.81 -17.81
C ARG A 149 -4.47 10.13 -16.66
N ASN A 150 -3.29 9.50 -16.67
CA ASN A 150 -2.34 9.49 -15.57
C ASN A 150 -3.02 9.28 -14.20
N SER A 151 -3.96 8.37 -14.14
CA SER A 151 -4.80 8.11 -12.96
C SER A 151 -4.73 6.64 -12.58
N TRP A 152 -5.08 6.33 -11.33
CA TRP A 152 -5.14 4.95 -10.86
C TRP A 152 -6.58 4.53 -10.64
N GLU A 153 -6.92 3.31 -11.03
CA GLU A 153 -8.27 2.76 -10.97
C GLU A 153 -8.24 1.30 -10.49
N LEU A 154 -9.35 0.81 -9.94
CA LEU A 154 -9.49 -0.60 -9.62
C LEU A 154 -9.94 -1.36 -10.87
N GLU A 155 -9.45 -2.59 -11.03
CA GLU A 155 -9.78 -3.47 -12.16
C GLU A 155 -11.30 -3.55 -12.46
N ASP A 156 -12.14 -3.52 -11.42
CA ASP A 156 -13.60 -3.62 -11.54
C ASP A 156 -14.36 -2.27 -11.53
N SER A 157 -13.68 -1.14 -11.44
CA SER A 157 -14.33 0.19 -11.39
C SER A 157 -15.26 0.44 -12.60
N ASN A 158 -14.97 -0.16 -13.76
CA ASN A 158 -15.79 -0.04 -14.96
C ASN A 158 -16.98 -1.02 -15.01
N ALA A 159 -16.91 -2.15 -14.31
CA ALA A 159 -17.97 -3.16 -14.34
C ALA A 159 -19.21 -2.74 -13.53
N THR A 160 -19.03 -1.99 -12.45
CA THR A 160 -20.11 -1.48 -11.58
C THR A 160 -20.88 -0.30 -12.19
N THR A 161 -20.29 0.41 -13.16
CA THR A 161 -20.97 1.47 -13.91
C THR A 161 -21.87 0.89 -15.01
N SER A 162 -21.43 -0.17 -15.69
CA SER A 162 -22.20 -0.76 -16.80
C SER A 162 -23.44 -1.55 -16.36
N ARG A 163 -23.53 -2.01 -15.11
CA ARG A 163 -24.74 -2.70 -14.58
C ARG A 163 -25.87 -1.76 -14.18
N ARG A 164 -25.66 -0.43 -14.22
CA ARG A 164 -26.65 0.57 -13.81
C ARG A 164 -27.53 1.09 -14.95
N THR A 165 -27.35 0.57 -16.17
CA THR A 165 -28.19 0.91 -17.33
C THR A 165 -29.05 -0.27 -17.76
N THR A 166 -30.37 -0.03 -17.72
CA THR A 166 -31.55 -0.86 -18.08
C THR A 166 -32.06 -1.84 -17.02
N PRO A 167 -33.10 -1.48 -16.23
CA PRO A 167 -34.06 -2.47 -15.75
C PRO A 167 -34.89 -2.89 -16.97
N GLN A 168 -34.59 -4.05 -17.57
CA GLN A 168 -35.46 -4.61 -18.60
C GLN A 168 -36.76 -5.10 -17.94
N THR A 169 -37.82 -4.43 -18.34
CA THR A 169 -39.22 -4.71 -18.07
C THR A 169 -39.65 -6.08 -18.65
N SER A 170 -40.30 -6.86 -17.78
CA SER A 170 -41.26 -7.95 -18.01
C SER A 170 -40.80 -9.34 -18.52
N PRO A 171 -41.03 -10.42 -17.75
CA PRO A 171 -41.00 -11.81 -18.23
C PRO A 171 -42.34 -12.16 -18.90
N ASN A 172 -42.29 -12.58 -20.16
CA ASN A 172 -43.43 -13.20 -20.86
C ASN A 172 -43.36 -14.72 -20.67
N PRO A 173 -44.35 -15.41 -20.07
CA PRO A 173 -44.26 -16.83 -19.80
C PRO A 173 -44.96 -17.63 -20.89
N ASN A 174 -44.32 -17.81 -22.05
CA ASN A 174 -44.70 -18.87 -22.96
C ASN A 174 -43.56 -19.18 -23.93
N GLU A 175 -42.91 -20.34 -23.76
CA GLU A 175 -42.59 -21.28 -24.83
C GLU A 175 -41.76 -22.46 -24.31
N ASN A 176 -42.43 -23.61 -24.19
CA ASN A 176 -41.82 -24.93 -24.13
C ASN A 176 -41.31 -25.30 -25.53
N ASN A 177 -39.99 -25.31 -25.79
CA ASN A 177 -39.30 -26.45 -26.41
C ASN A 177 -37.79 -26.24 -26.59
N ARG A 178 -37.05 -27.29 -26.20
CA ARG A 178 -35.85 -27.86 -26.85
C ARG A 178 -34.69 -26.95 -27.29
N GLY A 179 -33.55 -27.21 -26.62
CA GLY A 179 -32.28 -27.39 -27.30
C GLY A 179 -31.39 -26.15 -27.38
N GLY A 180 -30.52 -25.97 -26.39
CA GLY A 180 -29.53 -24.90 -26.41
C GLY A 180 -28.37 -25.20 -25.49
N ARG A 181 -27.36 -25.90 -26.04
CA ARG A 181 -25.94 -25.90 -25.67
C ARG A 181 -25.58 -25.46 -24.25
N ALA A 182 -25.01 -26.40 -23.50
CA ALA A 182 -24.12 -26.13 -22.37
C ALA A 182 -23.16 -24.99 -22.74
N SER A 183 -23.42 -23.80 -22.21
CA SER A 183 -22.48 -22.69 -22.24
C SER A 183 -21.28 -23.14 -21.41
N GLY A 184 -20.18 -23.38 -22.11
CA GLY A 184 -18.92 -23.83 -21.53
C GLY A 184 -18.48 -22.97 -20.35
N GLY A 185 -17.78 -23.63 -19.44
CA GLY A 185 -17.15 -23.02 -18.27
C GLY A 185 -16.14 -21.94 -18.68
N GLY A 186 -16.63 -20.71 -18.78
CA GLY A 186 -15.81 -19.54 -18.48
C GLY A 186 -15.89 -19.32 -16.98
N ASN A 187 -14.73 -19.33 -16.32
CA ASN A 187 -14.59 -18.96 -14.90
C ASN A 187 -15.30 -17.61 -14.67
N ARG A 188 -16.55 -17.62 -14.19
CA ARG A 188 -17.23 -16.41 -13.72
C ARG A 188 -16.46 -15.99 -12.47
N TYR A 189 -15.46 -15.12 -12.65
CA TYR A 189 -14.94 -14.34 -11.55
C TYR A 189 -16.13 -13.61 -10.93
N GLN A 190 -16.56 -14.07 -9.75
CA GLN A 190 -17.48 -13.27 -8.97
C GLN A 190 -16.70 -12.01 -8.57
N PRO A 191 -17.25 -10.81 -8.84
CA PRO A 191 -16.62 -9.59 -8.38
C PRO A 191 -16.53 -9.66 -6.86
N VAL A 192 -15.34 -9.48 -6.32
CA VAL A 192 -15.13 -9.39 -4.88
C VAL A 192 -15.86 -8.16 -4.36
N GLU A 193 -16.65 -8.34 -3.31
CA GLU A 193 -17.40 -7.25 -2.70
C GLU A 193 -16.46 -6.23 -2.05
N ALA A 194 -16.83 -4.94 -2.10
CA ALA A 194 -16.08 -3.87 -1.44
C ALA A 194 -16.19 -3.93 0.09
N THR A 195 -17.12 -4.75 0.60
CA THR A 195 -17.37 -4.97 2.02
C THR A 195 -17.11 -6.41 2.42
N VAL A 196 -16.79 -6.61 3.70
CA VAL A 196 -16.65 -7.92 4.32
C VAL A 196 -17.43 -7.91 5.64
N TYR A 197 -18.07 -9.02 5.97
CA TYR A 197 -18.68 -9.20 7.27
C TYR A 197 -17.60 -9.59 8.28
N VAL A 198 -17.54 -8.90 9.41
CA VAL A 198 -16.62 -9.24 10.50
C VAL A 198 -17.46 -9.87 11.62
N ALA A 199 -17.25 -11.16 11.88
CA ALA A 199 -18.03 -11.95 12.81
C ALA A 199 -17.95 -11.39 14.24
N GLY A 200 -16.73 -11.05 14.70
CA GLY A 200 -16.49 -10.48 16.02
C GLY A 200 -17.20 -9.14 16.28
N GLU A 201 -17.54 -8.40 15.22
CA GLU A 201 -18.22 -7.11 15.30
C GLU A 201 -19.72 -7.19 14.97
N GLY A 202 -20.16 -8.31 14.39
CA GLY A 202 -21.53 -8.50 13.90
C GLY A 202 -21.92 -7.54 12.77
N GLN A 203 -20.96 -7.01 12.01
CA GLN A 203 -21.19 -5.91 11.07
C GLN A 203 -20.37 -6.02 9.79
N HIS A 204 -20.91 -5.45 8.71
CA HIS A 204 -20.16 -5.23 7.47
C HIS A 204 -19.33 -3.95 7.53
N VAL A 205 -18.05 -4.10 7.19
CA VAL A 205 -17.07 -3.02 7.04
C VAL A 205 -16.45 -3.06 5.65
N LEU A 206 -15.74 -2.01 5.27
CA LEU A 206 -14.94 -1.99 4.05
C LEU A 206 -13.84 -3.04 4.11
N ARG A 207 -13.79 -3.87 3.07
CA ARG A 207 -12.81 -4.95 2.96
C ARG A 207 -11.37 -4.42 2.99
N ASP A 208 -11.11 -3.32 2.29
CA ASP A 208 -9.79 -2.68 2.27
C ASP A 208 -9.37 -2.19 3.68
N THR A 209 -10.32 -1.80 4.53
CA THR A 209 -10.04 -1.44 5.94
C THR A 209 -9.66 -2.64 6.78
N ALA A 210 -10.41 -3.74 6.64
CA ALA A 210 -10.10 -4.98 7.35
C ALA A 210 -8.71 -5.52 6.94
N ILE A 211 -8.40 -5.48 5.64
CA ILE A 211 -7.06 -5.84 5.12
C ILE A 211 -5.99 -4.90 5.66
N TYR A 212 -6.24 -3.59 5.75
CA TYR A 212 -5.29 -2.65 6.34
C TYR A 212 -4.97 -3.02 7.81
N CYS A 213 -6.00 -3.33 8.60
CA CYS A 213 -5.82 -3.74 10.00
C CYS A 213 -5.07 -5.07 10.12
N ALA A 214 -5.42 -6.07 9.31
CA ALA A 214 -4.72 -7.35 9.25
C ALA A 214 -3.25 -7.18 8.84
N ALA A 215 -2.97 -6.33 7.85
CA ALA A 215 -1.63 -6.02 7.41
C ALA A 215 -0.77 -5.41 8.53
N GLY A 216 -1.37 -4.58 9.39
CA GLY A 216 -0.71 -4.07 10.60
C GLY A 216 -0.33 -5.20 11.56
N ARG A 217 -1.27 -6.10 11.88
CA ARG A 217 -1.02 -7.27 12.75
C ARG A 217 0.06 -8.19 12.20
N TYR A 218 0.13 -8.34 10.88
CA TYR A 218 1.09 -9.21 10.21
C TYR A 218 2.41 -8.52 9.84
N GLY A 219 2.61 -7.24 10.19
CA GLY A 219 3.85 -6.51 9.90
C GLY A 219 4.07 -6.23 8.40
N LEU A 220 3.00 -6.11 7.62
CA LEU A 220 3.03 -5.91 6.17
C LEU A 220 2.73 -4.44 5.81
N GLU A 221 3.69 -3.54 6.03
CA GLU A 221 3.47 -2.10 5.84
C GLU A 221 3.11 -1.69 4.39
N GLU A 222 3.72 -2.34 3.39
CA GLU A 222 3.42 -2.06 1.98
C GLU A 222 1.97 -2.46 1.63
N LEU A 223 1.46 -3.53 2.25
CA LEU A 223 0.06 -3.92 2.12
C LEU A 223 -0.87 -2.88 2.78
N GLN A 224 -0.48 -2.30 3.92
CA GLN A 224 -1.24 -1.19 4.51
C GLN A 224 -1.33 0.00 3.53
N ARG A 225 -0.20 0.41 2.93
CA ARG A 225 -0.16 1.51 1.95
C ARG A 225 -1.04 1.19 0.73
N LEU A 226 -0.96 -0.03 0.22
CA LEU A 226 -1.77 -0.51 -0.89
C LEU A 226 -3.27 -0.50 -0.56
N ALA A 227 -3.65 -1.03 0.60
CA ALA A 227 -5.05 -1.14 1.01
C ALA A 227 -5.68 0.24 1.22
N LEU A 228 -4.98 1.15 1.89
CA LEU A 228 -5.42 2.54 2.04
C LEU A 228 -5.64 3.23 0.69
N ARG A 229 -4.75 2.97 -0.27
CA ARG A 229 -4.86 3.52 -1.62
C ARG A 229 -6.07 2.96 -2.37
N LYS A 230 -6.32 1.66 -2.29
CA LYS A 230 -7.49 1.01 -2.91
C LYS A 230 -8.79 1.48 -2.29
N GLN A 231 -8.84 1.62 -0.96
CA GLN A 231 -10.00 2.16 -0.24
C GLN A 231 -10.41 3.54 -0.78
N GLY A 232 -9.43 4.42 -1.05
CA GLY A 232 -9.68 5.75 -1.60
C GLY A 232 -10.26 5.77 -3.03
N LEU A 233 -10.19 4.65 -3.76
CA LEU A 233 -10.74 4.48 -5.10
C LEU A 233 -12.14 3.84 -5.09
N GLN A 234 -12.60 3.33 -3.95
CA GLN A 234 -13.94 2.77 -3.82
C GLN A 234 -14.99 3.87 -3.96
N SER A 235 -16.10 3.54 -4.62
CA SER A 235 -17.22 4.47 -4.83
C SER A 235 -18.57 3.77 -4.65
N GLY A 236 -19.62 4.55 -4.37
CA GLY A 236 -20.96 4.00 -4.15
C GLY A 236 -21.15 3.28 -2.81
N ILE A 237 -20.24 3.50 -1.85
CA ILE A 237 -20.34 2.96 -0.49
C ILE A 237 -21.35 3.76 0.33
N ASP A 238 -22.20 3.08 1.09
CA ASP A 238 -23.14 3.75 1.99
C ASP A 238 -22.42 4.41 3.16
N VAL A 239 -22.96 5.56 3.60
CA VAL A 239 -22.37 6.34 4.69
C VAL A 239 -22.35 5.59 6.03
N GLY A 240 -23.26 4.64 6.24
CA GLY A 240 -23.28 3.79 7.43
C GLY A 240 -22.07 2.85 7.46
N THR A 241 -21.75 2.20 6.34
CA THR A 241 -20.55 1.38 6.19
C THR A 241 -19.29 2.20 6.40
N ILE A 242 -19.22 3.44 5.90
CA ILE A 242 -18.07 4.32 6.17
C ILE A 242 -17.89 4.55 7.68
N LEU A 243 -18.97 4.81 8.43
CA LEU A 243 -18.87 5.01 9.89
C LEU A 243 -18.49 3.73 10.63
N ARG A 244 -19.11 2.60 10.29
CA ARG A 244 -18.74 1.29 10.87
C ARG A 244 -17.28 0.95 10.63
N SER A 245 -16.80 1.20 9.41
CA SER A 245 -15.40 0.94 9.04
C SER A 245 -14.42 1.90 9.74
N ALA A 246 -14.82 3.16 9.95
CA ALA A 246 -14.05 4.11 10.76
C ALA A 246 -13.95 3.64 12.22
N ARG A 247 -15.06 3.18 12.81
CA ARG A 247 -15.05 2.63 14.18
C ARG A 247 -14.20 1.37 14.28
N TYR A 248 -14.33 0.47 13.32
CA TYR A 248 -13.49 -0.73 13.21
C TYR A 248 -12.00 -0.37 13.18
N CYS A 249 -11.62 0.62 12.35
CA CYS A 249 -10.26 1.14 12.32
C CYS A 249 -9.78 1.60 13.70
N TYR A 250 -10.58 2.37 14.43
CA TYR A 250 -10.21 2.86 15.76
C TYR A 250 -10.06 1.73 16.79
N ALA A 251 -10.86 0.68 16.70
CA ALA A 251 -10.75 -0.49 17.57
C ALA A 251 -9.53 -1.38 17.23
N HIS A 252 -9.15 -1.47 15.95
CA HIS A 252 -8.15 -2.43 15.44
C HIS A 252 -6.82 -1.80 15.03
N THR A 253 -6.59 -0.52 15.35
CA THR A 253 -5.30 0.14 15.12
C THR A 253 -4.86 0.93 16.35
N PRO A 254 -3.56 0.99 16.65
CA PRO A 254 -3.06 1.81 17.76
C PRO A 254 -3.25 3.30 17.49
N ASP A 255 -3.19 4.11 18.55
CA ASP A 255 -3.34 5.57 18.45
C ASP A 255 -2.25 6.24 17.59
N SER A 256 -1.11 5.57 17.40
CA SER A 256 -0.04 6.01 16.50
C SER A 256 -0.38 5.87 15.01
N ASP A 257 -1.43 5.12 14.64
CA ASP A 257 -1.85 4.98 13.24
C ASP A 257 -2.66 6.20 12.76
N SER A 258 -1.92 7.29 12.53
CA SER A 258 -2.49 8.54 12.03
C SER A 258 -2.96 8.43 10.57
N ARG A 259 -2.43 7.51 9.77
CA ARG A 259 -2.69 7.46 8.32
C ARG A 259 -4.13 7.05 8.01
N LEU A 260 -4.56 5.89 8.50
CA LEU A 260 -5.92 5.41 8.25
C LEU A 260 -6.95 6.26 8.99
N ARG A 261 -6.65 6.68 10.23
CA ARG A 261 -7.54 7.53 11.02
C ARG A 261 -7.77 8.88 10.35
N ALA A 262 -6.71 9.60 9.98
CA ALA A 262 -6.84 10.87 9.26
C ALA A 262 -7.57 10.72 7.92
N HIS A 263 -7.35 9.60 7.20
CA HIS A 263 -8.08 9.32 5.97
C HIS A 263 -9.60 9.23 6.21
N TYR A 264 -10.03 8.53 7.27
CA TYR A 264 -11.44 8.46 7.63
C TYR A 264 -12.03 9.80 8.03
N LEU A 265 -11.32 10.57 8.88
CA LEU A 265 -11.78 11.89 9.30
C LEU A 265 -11.95 12.82 8.08
N ALA A 266 -10.95 12.86 7.19
CA ALA A 266 -11.01 13.65 5.96
C ALA A 266 -12.16 13.20 5.04
N LEU A 267 -12.38 11.89 4.90
CA LEU A 267 -13.49 11.34 4.11
C LEU A 267 -14.85 11.78 4.67
N ILE A 268 -15.04 11.68 5.99
CA ILE A 268 -16.28 12.07 6.67
C ILE A 268 -16.53 13.58 6.51
N ILE A 269 -15.51 14.42 6.74
CA ILE A 269 -15.60 15.89 6.60
C ILE A 269 -15.94 16.29 5.16
N ARG A 270 -15.31 15.65 4.17
CA ARG A 270 -15.58 15.88 2.74
C ARG A 270 -17.01 15.47 2.37
N CYS A 271 -17.53 14.41 2.98
CA CYS A 271 -18.87 13.89 2.74
C CYS A 271 -19.94 14.41 3.73
N ARG A 272 -19.64 15.44 4.53
CA ARG A 272 -20.50 15.94 5.63
C ARG A 272 -21.95 16.23 5.25
N ARG A 273 -22.22 16.69 4.02
CA ARG A 273 -23.59 16.96 3.53
C ARG A 273 -24.43 15.68 3.45
N THR A 274 -23.82 14.57 3.03
CA THR A 274 -24.47 13.27 2.95
C THR A 274 -24.78 12.74 4.35
N PHE A 275 -23.82 12.84 5.28
CA PHE A 275 -23.99 12.46 6.68
C PHE A 275 -25.08 13.26 7.39
N LYS A 276 -25.14 14.58 7.15
CA LYS A 276 -26.18 15.45 7.71
C LYS A 276 -27.58 15.02 7.24
N ARG A 277 -27.73 14.68 5.97
CA ARG A 277 -29.03 14.30 5.39
C ARG A 277 -29.49 12.91 5.82
N SER A 278 -28.57 11.96 6.01
CA SER A 278 -28.91 10.58 6.37
C SER A 278 -29.29 10.41 7.84
N GLY A 279 -28.88 11.33 8.73
CA GLY A 279 -29.04 11.18 10.18
C GLY A 279 -28.17 10.09 10.80
N THR A 280 -27.40 9.36 9.99
CA THR A 280 -26.61 8.20 10.45
C THR A 280 -25.55 8.59 11.47
N MET A 281 -24.94 9.77 11.33
CA MET A 281 -23.97 10.27 12.31
C MET A 281 -24.59 10.43 13.69
N GLN A 282 -25.78 11.05 13.77
CA GLN A 282 -26.48 11.26 15.03
C GLN A 282 -26.84 9.92 15.68
N ALA A 283 -27.46 9.01 14.92
CA ALA A 283 -27.85 7.69 15.44
C ALA A 283 -26.64 6.89 15.95
N GLU A 284 -25.49 6.96 15.27
CA GLU A 284 -24.27 6.29 15.70
C GLU A 284 -23.67 6.93 16.97
N MET A 285 -23.66 8.26 17.06
CA MET A 285 -23.14 8.98 18.23
C MET A 285 -24.00 8.75 19.48
N GLU A 286 -25.33 8.77 19.33
CA GLU A 286 -26.28 8.56 20.43
C GLU A 286 -26.24 7.13 20.98
N ARG A 287 -25.94 6.15 20.13
CA ARG A 287 -25.78 4.75 20.57
C ARG A 287 -24.63 4.58 21.57
N GLY A 288 -23.62 5.45 21.50
CA GLY A 288 -22.44 5.39 22.36
C GLY A 288 -21.60 4.11 22.18
N GLY A 289 -20.70 3.87 23.13
CA GLY A 289 -19.85 2.66 23.18
C GLY A 289 -18.46 2.83 22.57
N GLU A 290 -17.85 1.70 22.20
CA GLU A 290 -16.52 1.65 21.61
C GLU A 290 -16.46 2.45 20.29
N GLY A 291 -15.41 3.25 20.13
CA GLY A 291 -15.29 4.21 19.02
C GLY A 291 -15.71 5.65 19.36
N SER A 292 -16.04 5.96 20.62
CA SER A 292 -16.26 7.34 21.09
C SER A 292 -15.08 8.29 20.80
N LYS A 293 -13.85 7.77 20.87
CA LYS A 293 -12.62 8.49 20.48
C LYS A 293 -12.67 8.97 19.03
N MET A 294 -13.25 8.18 18.12
CA MET A 294 -13.39 8.59 16.71
C MET A 294 -14.24 9.84 16.58
N PHE A 295 -15.35 9.93 17.32
CA PHE A 295 -16.21 11.12 17.29
C PHE A 295 -15.53 12.34 17.91
N PHE A 296 -14.74 12.15 18.97
CA PHE A 296 -13.93 13.23 19.53
C PHE A 296 -12.90 13.75 18.53
N ASP A 297 -12.10 12.85 17.94
CA ASP A 297 -11.11 13.22 16.93
C ASP A 297 -11.77 13.88 15.71
N LEU A 298 -12.96 13.40 15.30
CA LEU A 298 -13.76 14.00 14.23
C LEU A 298 -14.21 15.42 14.56
N PHE A 299 -14.67 15.66 15.79
CA PHE A 299 -15.03 16.99 16.26
C PHE A 299 -13.83 17.94 16.17
N VAL A 300 -12.68 17.52 16.70
CA VAL A 300 -11.43 18.31 16.63
C VAL A 300 -11.04 18.60 15.19
N ALA A 301 -11.06 17.58 14.31
CA ALA A 301 -10.73 17.74 12.91
C ALA A 301 -11.71 18.67 12.17
N MET A 302 -12.99 18.64 12.53
CA MET A 302 -14.00 19.56 11.98
C MET A 302 -13.76 21.02 12.40
N CYS A 303 -13.37 21.27 13.65
CA CYS A 303 -13.04 22.61 14.13
C CYS A 303 -11.84 23.16 13.36
N ASN A 304 -10.74 22.40 13.27
CA ASN A 304 -9.56 22.82 12.51
C ASN A 304 -9.89 23.08 11.03
N HIS A 305 -10.72 22.24 10.42
CA HIS A 305 -11.17 22.46 9.04
C HIS A 305 -12.02 23.72 8.87
N LEU A 306 -12.85 24.08 9.86
CA LEU A 306 -13.61 25.34 9.81
C LEU A 306 -12.69 26.54 9.90
N ASP A 307 -11.69 26.49 10.78
CA ASP A 307 -10.69 27.57 10.93
C ASP A 307 -9.93 27.78 9.62
N GLU A 308 -9.43 26.70 8.99
CA GLU A 308 -8.77 26.74 7.67
C GLU A 308 -9.67 27.40 6.59
N VAL A 309 -10.95 27.01 6.53
CA VAL A 309 -11.90 27.57 5.54
C VAL A 309 -12.17 29.06 5.80
N ILE A 310 -12.20 29.49 7.06
CA ILE A 310 -12.39 30.90 7.43
C ILE A 310 -11.13 31.71 7.10
N GLU A 311 -9.94 31.18 7.38
CA GLU A 311 -8.67 31.81 7.04
C GLU A 311 -8.50 31.98 5.53
N ASP A 312 -8.79 30.93 4.75
CA ASP A 312 -8.78 30.98 3.28
C ASP A 312 -9.80 32.01 2.73
N GLY A 313 -10.98 32.09 3.35
CA GLY A 313 -12.01 33.08 3.00
C GLY A 313 -11.59 34.53 3.30
N ASN A 314 -10.84 34.73 4.38
CA ASN A 314 -10.33 36.04 4.79
C ASN A 314 -9.08 36.48 4.01
N ALA A 315 -8.26 35.53 3.54
CA ALA A 315 -7.10 35.81 2.69
C ALA A 315 -7.50 36.41 1.32
N GLY A 316 -8.75 36.20 0.88
CA GLY A 316 -9.28 36.73 -0.37
C GLY A 316 -9.90 38.14 -0.31
N SER A 317 -10.04 38.75 0.88
CA SER A 317 -10.55 40.12 1.01
C SER A 317 -9.38 41.12 1.07
N PRO A 318 -9.13 41.92 0.02
CA PRO A 318 -8.16 43.00 0.12
C PRO A 318 -8.65 43.98 1.20
N ARG A 319 -7.81 44.23 2.21
CA ARG A 319 -8.03 45.33 3.16
C ARG A 319 -8.05 46.63 2.37
N LEU A 320 -9.24 47.17 2.12
CA LEU A 320 -9.40 48.54 1.66
C LEU A 320 -8.92 49.44 2.79
N ILE A 321 -7.78 50.08 2.56
CA ILE A 321 -7.24 51.19 3.36
C ILE A 321 -8.00 52.45 2.94
#